data_AF-A0A9N9AQH6-F1
#
_entry.id   AF-A0A9N9AQH6-F1
#
_cell.length_a   1.000
_cell.length_b   1.000
_cell.length_c   1.000
_cell.angle_alpha   90.00
_cell.angle_beta   90.00
_cell.angle_gamma   90.00
#
_symmetry.space_group_name_H-M   'P 1'
#
loop_
_entity.id
_entity.type
_entity.pdbx_description
1 polymer ?
#
loop_
_entity_poly.entity_id
_entity_poly.type
_entity_poly.pdbx_seq_one_letter_code
_entity_poly.pdbx_strand_id
1 'polypeptide(L)'
;MSLTLKSKFARFRRLPTFSLTTLFMRHKSTYSSLNKPSPPPLENKEDQREFEELVRKNLGSMWTNYDETVADEETTHPDVRRKPPAEFEGDKNPVTGEINGPKHDPLKHGDWSYGARVTDF
;
A
#
# COMPACT_ATOMS: atom_id res chain seq x y z
N MET A 1 69.32 -62.50 -14.36
CA MET A 1 69.65 -61.29 -15.16
C MET A 1 68.36 -60.53 -15.41
N SER A 2 68.35 -59.26 -15.04
CA SER A 2 67.19 -58.37 -14.90
C SER A 2 66.55 -57.95 -16.23
N LEU A 3 65.22 -57.98 -16.32
CA LEU A 3 64.46 -57.27 -17.36
C LEU A 3 63.55 -56.25 -16.67
N THR A 4 63.85 -54.97 -16.87
CA THR A 4 63.13 -53.82 -16.31
C THR A 4 62.12 -53.31 -17.33
N LEU A 5 60.83 -53.33 -16.98
CA LEU A 5 59.76 -52.77 -17.83
C LEU A 5 59.56 -51.29 -17.47
N LYS A 6 59.97 -50.37 -18.35
CA LYS A 6 59.74 -48.92 -18.18
C LYS A 6 58.39 -48.53 -18.78
N SER A 7 57.39 -48.32 -17.94
CA SER A 7 56.09 -47.75 -18.31
C SER A 7 56.24 -46.28 -18.75
N LYS A 8 55.81 -45.97 -19.98
CA LYS A 8 55.76 -44.59 -20.50
C LYS A 8 54.38 -44.00 -20.24
N PHE A 9 54.26 -43.13 -19.22
CA PHE A 9 53.07 -42.32 -19.03
C PHE A 9 53.03 -41.18 -20.06
N ALA A 10 52.06 -41.23 -20.99
CA ALA A 10 51.76 -40.13 -21.88
C ALA A 10 50.99 -39.03 -21.11
N ARG A 11 51.58 -37.83 -20.99
CA ARG A 11 50.88 -36.65 -20.44
C ARG A 11 50.03 -36.03 -21.55
N PHE A 12 48.72 -36.29 -21.53
CA PHE A 12 47.75 -35.57 -22.35
C PHE A 12 47.64 -34.11 -21.86
N ARG A 13 48.08 -33.15 -22.69
CA ARG A 13 47.84 -31.73 -22.46
C ARG A 13 46.37 -31.43 -22.74
N ARG A 14 45.60 -31.01 -21.73
CA ARG A 14 44.26 -30.44 -21.92
C ARG A 14 44.40 -29.02 -22.48
N LEU A 15 43.74 -28.73 -23.59
CA LEU A 15 43.66 -27.38 -24.15
C LEU A 15 42.67 -26.53 -23.33
N PRO A 16 42.93 -25.23 -23.12
CA PRO A 16 42.02 -24.37 -22.38
C PRO A 16 40.77 -24.06 -23.21
N THR A 17 39.60 -24.43 -22.73
CA THR A 17 38.32 -24.00 -23.29
C THR A 17 38.05 -22.56 -22.82
N PHE A 18 38.22 -21.59 -23.72
CA PHE A 18 37.77 -20.21 -23.46
C PHE A 18 36.23 -20.18 -23.45
N SER A 19 35.65 -20.00 -22.26
CA SER A 19 34.22 -19.78 -22.08
C SER A 19 33.87 -18.34 -22.50
N LEU A 20 33.26 -18.17 -23.67
CA LEU A 20 32.66 -16.91 -24.07
C LEU A 20 31.35 -16.72 -23.28
N THR A 21 31.43 -16.11 -22.10
CA THR A 21 30.23 -15.58 -21.43
C THR A 21 29.76 -14.35 -22.16
N THR A 22 28.82 -14.52 -23.08
CA THR A 22 28.09 -13.41 -23.72
C THR A 22 27.22 -12.73 -22.65
N LEU A 23 27.60 -11.51 -22.23
CA LEU A 23 26.69 -10.63 -21.48
C LEU A 23 25.51 -10.28 -22.39
N PHE A 24 24.35 -10.90 -22.17
CA PHE A 24 23.11 -10.40 -22.72
C PHE A 24 22.78 -9.08 -22.01
N MET A 25 23.02 -7.96 -22.70
CA MET A 25 22.46 -6.67 -22.31
C MET A 25 20.93 -6.79 -22.41
N ARG A 26 20.29 -7.00 -21.26
CA ARG A 26 18.84 -6.94 -21.12
C ARG A 26 18.40 -5.51 -21.34
N HIS A 27 18.12 -5.15 -22.59
CA HIS A 27 17.46 -3.90 -22.92
C HIS A 27 16.12 -3.86 -22.18
N LYS A 28 15.94 -2.88 -21.30
CA LYS A 28 14.64 -2.64 -20.66
C LYS A 28 13.70 -2.10 -21.73
N SER A 29 12.76 -2.93 -22.19
CA SER A 29 11.69 -2.49 -23.08
C SER A 29 10.81 -1.48 -22.35
N THR A 30 10.87 -0.22 -22.79
CA THR A 30 10.00 0.89 -22.36
C THR A 30 8.55 0.69 -22.81
N TYR A 31 8.31 -0.20 -23.77
CA TYR A 31 7.00 -0.44 -24.39
C TYR A 31 6.13 -1.49 -23.66
N SER A 32 6.58 -2.03 -22.52
CA SER A 32 5.81 -3.05 -21.78
C SER A 32 4.78 -2.49 -20.81
N SER A 33 4.76 -1.18 -20.54
CA SER A 33 3.83 -0.53 -19.60
C SER A 33 2.46 -0.19 -20.19
N LEU A 34 2.37 0.06 -21.51
CA LEU A 34 1.12 0.47 -22.17
C LEU A 34 0.12 -0.68 -22.42
N ASN A 35 0.57 -1.93 -22.28
CA ASN A 35 -0.26 -3.12 -22.50
C ASN A 35 -0.89 -3.67 -21.20
N LYS A 36 -0.80 -2.91 -20.10
CA LYS A 36 -1.35 -3.29 -18.80
C LYS A 36 -2.59 -2.44 -18.54
N PRO A 37 -3.60 -2.93 -17.80
CA PRO A 37 -4.77 -2.13 -17.44
C PRO A 37 -4.46 -0.98 -16.47
N SER A 38 -3.22 -0.88 -15.96
CA SER A 38 -2.79 0.19 -15.06
C SER A 38 -2.52 1.49 -15.83
N PRO A 39 -2.76 2.67 -15.21
CA PRO A 39 -2.36 3.94 -15.79
C PRO A 39 -0.86 3.95 -16.16
N PRO A 40 -0.48 4.64 -17.25
CA PRO A 40 0.91 4.73 -17.64
C PRO A 40 1.74 5.43 -16.55
N PRO A 41 2.98 5.00 -16.30
CA PRO A 41 3.88 5.67 -15.35
C PRO A 41 4.29 7.06 -15.88
N LEU A 42 4.68 7.96 -14.97
CA LEU A 42 5.22 9.27 -15.31
C LEU A 42 6.52 9.17 -16.12
N GLU A 43 6.84 10.21 -16.89
CA GLU A 43 8.01 10.27 -17.77
C GLU A 43 9.32 10.17 -16.99
N ASN A 44 9.42 10.90 -15.87
CA ASN A 44 10.58 10.86 -14.98
C ASN A 44 10.39 9.83 -13.86
N LYS A 45 11.42 9.00 -13.66
CA LYS A 45 11.42 7.98 -12.60
C LYS A 45 11.50 8.58 -11.19
N GLU A 46 11.94 9.82 -11.06
CA GLU A 46 12.03 10.53 -9.79
C GLU A 46 10.62 10.96 -9.36
N ASP A 47 9.90 11.68 -10.23
CA ASP A 47 8.50 12.08 -10.05
C ASP A 47 7.59 10.88 -9.73
N GLN A 48 7.77 9.75 -10.44
CA GLN A 48 7.00 8.53 -10.16
C GLN A 48 7.23 8.01 -8.73
N ARG A 49 8.46 8.10 -8.21
CA ARG A 49 8.78 7.64 -6.84
C ARG A 49 8.18 8.57 -5.80
N GLU A 50 8.31 9.88 -6.01
CA GLU A 50 7.70 10.89 -5.13
C GLU A 50 6.18 10.71 -5.07
N PHE A 51 5.55 10.49 -6.22
CA PHE A 51 4.12 10.18 -6.30
C PHE A 51 3.75 8.92 -5.49
N GLU A 52 4.46 7.81 -5.70
CA GLU A 52 4.20 6.56 -4.97
C GLU A 52 4.45 6.68 -3.46
N GLU A 53 5.43 7.48 -3.06
CA GLU A 53 5.71 7.78 -1.65
C GLU A 53 4.60 8.64 -1.02
N LEU A 54 4.18 9.70 -1.70
CA LEU A 54 3.07 10.55 -1.26
C LEU A 54 1.76 9.76 -1.17
N VAL A 55 1.45 8.92 -2.16
CA VAL A 55 0.28 8.03 -2.14
C VAL A 55 0.35 7.08 -0.96
N ARG A 56 1.51 6.44 -0.70
CA ARG A 56 1.68 5.54 0.44
C ARG A 56 1.50 6.25 1.77
N LYS A 57 2.06 7.45 1.91
CA LYS A 57 1.93 8.29 3.11
C LYS A 57 0.47 8.71 3.34
N ASN A 58 -0.21 9.14 2.28
CA ASN A 58 -1.62 9.55 2.36
C ASN A 58 -2.55 8.36 2.64
N LEU A 59 -2.36 7.23 1.97
CA LEU A 59 -3.17 6.03 2.19
C LEU A 59 -3.03 5.51 3.63
N GLY A 60 -1.82 5.53 4.20
CA GLY A 60 -1.61 5.22 5.60
C GLY A 60 -2.44 6.11 6.53
N SER A 61 -2.40 7.43 6.32
CA SER A 61 -3.17 8.41 7.08
C SER A 61 -4.69 8.27 6.91
N MET A 62 -5.15 7.90 5.71
CA MET A 62 -6.57 7.72 5.41
C MET A 62 -7.19 6.51 6.12
N TRP A 63 -6.42 5.46 6.37
CA TRP A 63 -6.90 4.23 7.01
C TRP A 63 -6.72 4.21 8.54
N THR A 64 -5.73 4.93 9.09
CA THR A 64 -5.37 4.80 10.52
C THR A 64 -5.95 5.87 11.43
N ASN A 65 -6.42 7.01 10.91
CA ASN A 65 -7.04 8.06 11.73
C ASN A 65 -8.54 7.82 11.91
N TYR A 66 -8.89 6.65 12.44
CA TYR A 66 -10.20 6.40 13.04
C TYR A 66 -10.08 6.67 14.54
N ASP A 67 -9.81 7.93 14.91
CA ASP A 67 -10.03 8.41 16.26
C ASP A 67 -11.14 9.46 16.19
N GLU A 68 -12.27 9.14 16.80
CA GLU A 68 -13.52 9.89 16.71
C GLU A 68 -13.48 11.20 17.50
N THR A 69 -12.45 11.40 18.33
CA THR A 69 -12.40 12.49 19.31
C THR A 69 -11.38 13.59 19.01
N VAL A 70 -10.51 13.41 18.02
CA VAL A 70 -9.51 14.43 17.66
C VAL A 70 -9.39 14.53 16.14
N ALA A 71 -10.38 15.18 15.52
CA ALA A 71 -10.17 15.77 14.21
C ALA A 71 -9.21 16.96 14.40
N ASP A 72 -7.91 16.71 14.39
CA ASP A 72 -6.92 17.77 14.35
C ASP A 72 -7.26 18.69 13.18
N GLU A 73 -7.49 19.97 13.48
CA GLU A 73 -7.92 20.99 12.51
C GLU A 73 -6.93 21.12 11.33
N GLU A 74 -5.68 20.68 11.55
CA GLU A 74 -4.61 20.67 10.56
C GLU A 74 -4.75 19.59 9.47
N THR A 75 -5.48 18.50 9.75
CA THR A 75 -5.65 17.36 8.82
C THR A 75 -6.98 17.38 8.08
N THR A 76 -7.89 18.25 8.50
CA THR A 76 -9.26 18.31 7.99
C THR A 76 -9.38 19.43 6.96
N HIS A 77 -9.96 19.15 5.79
CA HIS A 77 -10.22 20.17 4.78
C HIS A 77 -11.16 21.26 5.33
N PRO A 78 -10.95 22.56 5.03
CA PRO A 78 -11.73 23.65 5.61
C PRO A 78 -13.24 23.53 5.41
N ASP A 79 -13.67 22.94 4.29
CA ASP A 79 -15.10 22.73 3.98
C ASP A 79 -15.74 21.53 4.69
N VAL A 80 -14.97 20.72 5.42
CA VAL A 80 -15.53 19.57 6.13
C VAL A 80 -16.36 20.07 7.31
N ARG A 81 -17.65 19.78 7.25
CA ARG A 81 -18.57 20.05 8.34
C ARG A 81 -18.26 19.15 9.53
N ARG A 82 -18.02 19.74 10.69
CA ARG A 82 -17.80 19.02 11.95
C ARG A 82 -19.04 18.20 12.30
N LYS A 83 -18.81 16.96 12.75
CA LYS A 83 -19.88 16.09 13.26
C LYS A 83 -20.41 16.66 14.59
N PRO A 84 -21.69 16.45 14.91
CA PRO A 84 -22.21 16.75 16.24
C PRO A 84 -21.40 15.98 17.31
N PRO A 85 -21.17 16.57 18.49
CA PRO A 85 -20.56 15.86 19.61
C PRO A 85 -21.53 14.81 20.16
N ALA A 86 -21.01 13.67 20.62
CA ALA A 86 -21.81 12.59 21.22
C ALA A 86 -22.74 13.08 22.34
N GLU A 87 -23.95 12.52 22.44
CA GLU A 87 -24.95 12.95 23.44
C GLU A 87 -24.67 12.42 24.85
N PHE A 88 -23.95 11.30 24.95
CA PHE A 88 -23.59 10.69 26.21
C PHE A 88 -22.19 10.06 26.17
N GLU A 89 -21.54 10.04 27.33
CA GLU A 89 -20.25 9.40 27.54
C GLU A 89 -20.42 7.93 27.96
N GLY A 90 -19.46 7.09 27.58
CA GLY A 90 -19.46 5.66 27.91
C GLY A 90 -20.41 4.82 27.06
N ASP A 91 -20.48 3.51 27.33
CA ASP A 91 -21.14 2.54 26.44
C ASP A 91 -22.66 2.44 26.59
N LYS A 92 -23.20 3.00 27.67
CA LYS A 92 -24.60 2.87 28.03
C LYS A 92 -25.35 4.18 27.84
N ASN A 93 -26.42 4.15 27.05
CA ASN A 93 -27.33 5.28 26.91
C ASN A 93 -28.08 5.50 28.25
N PRO A 94 -28.01 6.69 28.88
CA PRO A 94 -28.66 6.96 30.16
C PRO A 94 -30.20 7.00 30.07
N VAL A 95 -30.77 7.24 28.90
CA VAL A 95 -32.22 7.36 28.68
C VAL A 95 -32.84 6.00 28.34
N THR A 96 -32.31 5.32 27.31
CA THR A 96 -32.86 4.04 26.85
C THR A 96 -32.27 2.83 27.56
N GLY A 97 -31.10 2.99 28.20
CA GLY A 97 -30.37 1.89 28.83
C GLY A 97 -29.63 0.96 27.86
N GLU A 98 -29.70 1.23 26.55
CA GLU A 98 -29.02 0.47 25.51
C GLU A 98 -27.50 0.50 25.68
N ILE A 99 -26.84 -0.65 25.50
CA ILE A 99 -25.38 -0.81 25.62
C ILE A 99 -24.80 -1.04 24.22
N ASN A 100 -23.72 -0.33 23.89
CA ASN A 100 -23.09 -0.34 22.56
C ASN A 100 -24.01 0.13 21.41
N GLY A 101 -25.04 0.92 21.72
CA GLY A 101 -25.92 1.55 20.74
C GLY A 101 -25.31 2.84 20.15
N PRO A 102 -25.98 3.42 19.12
CA PRO A 102 -25.62 4.74 18.60
C PRO A 102 -25.52 5.78 19.73
N LYS A 103 -24.46 6.60 19.68
CA LYS A 103 -24.27 7.71 20.65
C LYS A 103 -25.21 8.89 20.42
N HIS A 104 -26.08 8.78 19.43
CA HIS A 104 -27.06 9.77 19.02
C HIS A 104 -28.39 9.08 18.72
N ASP A 105 -29.49 9.62 19.22
CA ASP A 105 -30.82 9.13 18.88
C ASP A 105 -31.20 9.53 17.44
N PRO A 106 -31.36 8.56 16.51
CA PRO A 106 -31.73 8.85 15.13
C PRO A 106 -33.17 9.37 14.96
N LEU A 107 -34.06 9.12 15.93
CA LEU A 107 -35.49 9.50 15.88
C LEU A 107 -35.82 10.78 16.66
N LYS A 108 -34.80 11.51 17.15
CA LYS A 108 -34.95 12.72 17.97
C LYS A 108 -35.94 13.76 17.41
N HIS A 109 -36.07 13.85 16.08
CA HIS A 109 -36.91 14.83 15.38
C HIS A 109 -38.12 14.21 14.68
N GLY A 110 -38.42 12.93 14.91
CA GLY A 110 -39.50 12.20 14.24
C GLY A 110 -39.12 11.60 12.87
N ASP A 111 -38.04 12.07 12.25
CA ASP A 111 -37.46 11.57 11.00
C ASP A 111 -36.01 11.08 11.21
N TRP A 112 -35.52 10.18 10.34
CA TRP A 112 -34.12 9.75 10.37
C TRP A 112 -33.20 10.87 9.92
N SER A 113 -32.48 11.44 10.89
CA SER A 113 -31.59 12.57 10.65
C SER A 113 -30.23 12.39 11.30
N TYR A 114 -29.18 12.82 10.59
CA TYR A 114 -27.80 12.84 11.09
C TYR A 114 -27.08 14.11 10.62
N GLY A 115 -26.46 14.86 11.53
CA GLY A 115 -25.65 16.02 11.17
C GLY A 115 -26.43 17.15 10.46
N ALA A 116 -27.74 17.27 10.72
CA ALA A 116 -28.71 18.15 10.05
C ALA A 116 -29.11 17.74 8.62
N ARG A 117 -28.80 16.50 8.20
CA ARG A 117 -29.32 15.91 6.96
C ARG A 117 -30.40 14.91 7.31
N VAL A 118 -31.52 14.98 6.61
CA VAL A 118 -32.59 13.99 6.66
C VAL A 118 -32.35 13.00 5.52
N THR A 119 -32.49 11.70 5.82
CA THR A 119 -32.36 10.62 4.83
C THR A 119 -33.70 9.92 4.67
N ASP A 120 -34.19 9.84 3.44
CA ASP A 120 -35.36 9.04 3.05
C ASP A 120 -34.88 7.69 2.47
N PHE A 121 -35.61 6.60 2.75
CA PHE A 121 -35.24 5.22 2.33
C PHE A 121 -36.20 4.68 1.28
#